data_AF-A0A1X7UE85-F1
#
_entry.id   AF-A0A1X7UE85-F1
#
_cell.length_a   1.000
_cell.length_b   1.000
_cell.length_c   1.000
_cell.angle_alpha   90.00
_cell.angle_beta   90.00
_cell.angle_gamma   90.00
#
_symmetry.space_group_name_H-M   'P 1'
#
loop_
_entity.id
_entity.type
_entity.pdbx_description
1 polymer ?
#
loop_
_entity_poly.entity_id
_entity_poly.type
_entity_poly.pdbx_seq_one_letter_code
_entity_poly.pdbx_strand_id
1 'polypeptide(L)'
;DTPNDILRMNYATLIDALTNTLYRVTNGLYAKGLIPMETVNHIQTAASSDVVKSGQLMSVIQRQLESSLNPEQYLTKMCQVMVNQQHCTLTRIATSIAHQLGQSLPNSVTSISLIPDDV
;
A
#
# COMPACT_ATOMS: atom_id res chain seq x y z
N ASP A 1 12.14 -11.77 8.55
CA ASP A 1 12.03 -11.58 7.09
C ASP A 1 12.60 -10.24 6.69
N THR A 2 13.28 -10.15 5.54
CA THR A 2 13.68 -8.85 5.01
C THR A 2 12.46 -8.11 4.44
N PRO A 3 12.48 -6.77 4.26
CA PRO A 3 11.37 -6.06 3.63
C PRO A 3 10.98 -6.59 2.25
N ASN A 4 11.96 -7.09 1.49
CA ASN A 4 11.72 -7.74 0.19
C ASN A 4 10.98 -9.07 0.34
N ASP A 5 11.39 -9.91 1.30
CA ASP A 5 10.71 -11.18 1.56
C ASP A 5 9.27 -10.96 2.02
N ILE A 6 9.05 -9.96 2.87
CA ILE A 6 7.72 -9.55 3.35
C ILE A 6 6.84 -9.12 2.17
N LEU A 7 7.33 -8.23 1.30
CA LEU A 7 6.58 -7.80 0.12
C LEU A 7 6.27 -8.98 -0.80
N ARG A 8 7.24 -9.86 -1.04
CA ARG A 8 7.10 -11.05 -1.90
C ARG A 8 6.07 -12.04 -1.36
N MET A 9 6.05 -12.27 -0.05
CA MET A 9 5.08 -13.16 0.60
C MET A 9 3.63 -12.66 0.46
N ASN A 10 3.44 -11.34 0.35
CA ASN A 10 2.12 -10.71 0.22
C ASN A 10 1.77 -10.31 -1.23
N TYR A 11 2.64 -10.58 -2.20
CA TYR A 11 2.59 -10.03 -3.56
C TYR A 11 1.28 -10.32 -4.30
N ALA A 12 0.84 -11.59 -4.30
CA ALA A 12 -0.38 -12.00 -5.00
C ALA A 12 -1.64 -11.35 -4.38
N THR A 13 -1.75 -11.38 -3.05
CA THR A 13 -2.89 -10.79 -2.33
C THR A 13 -2.93 -9.26 -2.48
N LEU A 14 -1.76 -8.62 -2.56
CA LEU A 14 -1.67 -7.18 -2.84
C LEU A 14 -2.17 -6.85 -4.24
N ILE A 15 -1.79 -7.61 -5.28
CA ILE A 15 -2.28 -7.37 -6.65
C ILE A 15 -3.81 -7.46 -6.71
N ASP A 16 -4.38 -8.48 -6.07
CA ASP A 16 -5.83 -8.66 -6.02
C ASP A 16 -6.53 -7.49 -5.33
N ALA A 17 -6.04 -7.07 -4.16
CA ALA A 17 -6.58 -5.92 -3.44
C ALA A 17 -6.40 -4.59 -4.18
N LEU A 18 -5.27 -4.42 -4.88
CA LEU A 18 -4.99 -3.24 -5.70
C LEU A 18 -5.89 -3.14 -6.91
N THR A 19 -6.30 -4.26 -7.50
CA THR A 19 -7.16 -4.25 -8.69
C THR A 19 -8.45 -3.46 -8.44
N ASN A 20 -9.00 -3.51 -7.23
CA ASN A 20 -10.20 -2.77 -6.83
C ASN A 20 -9.93 -1.31 -6.38
N THR A 21 -8.67 -0.93 -6.15
CA THR A 21 -8.27 0.36 -5.56
C THR A 21 -7.19 1.10 -6.37
N LEU A 22 -6.92 0.62 -7.58
CA LEU A 22 -5.72 0.87 -8.37
C LEU A 22 -5.42 2.37 -8.51
N TYR A 23 -6.39 3.13 -9.01
CA TYR A 23 -6.20 4.55 -9.31
C TYR A 23 -5.97 5.38 -8.04
N ARG A 24 -6.68 5.08 -6.95
CA ARG A 24 -6.54 5.82 -5.69
C ARG A 24 -5.21 5.53 -5.01
N VAL A 25 -4.80 4.26 -5.00
CA VAL A 25 -3.48 3.85 -4.47
C VAL A 25 -2.37 4.46 -5.32
N THR A 26 -2.45 4.39 -6.65
CA THR A 26 -1.45 4.96 -7.55
C THR A 26 -1.24 6.45 -7.27
N ASN A 27 -2.32 7.22 -7.18
CA ASN A 27 -2.25 8.65 -6.86
C ASN A 27 -1.65 8.89 -5.47
N GLY A 28 -2.04 8.10 -4.47
CA GLY A 28 -1.50 8.21 -3.11
C GLY A 28 0.00 7.88 -3.02
N LEU A 29 0.46 6.87 -3.76
CA LEU A 29 1.87 6.49 -3.84
C LEU A 29 2.69 7.60 -4.50
N TYR A 30 2.18 8.18 -5.58
CA TYR A 30 2.82 9.31 -6.25
C TYR A 30 2.92 10.54 -5.34
N ALA A 31 1.82 10.89 -4.64
CA ALA A 31 1.82 12.01 -3.70
C ALA A 31 2.83 11.86 -2.56
N LYS A 32 3.21 10.62 -2.20
CA LYS A 32 4.26 10.31 -1.22
C LYS A 32 5.65 10.16 -1.82
N GLY A 33 5.81 10.33 -3.12
CA GLY A 33 7.08 10.17 -3.84
C GLY A 33 7.58 8.73 -3.88
N LEU A 34 6.69 7.74 -3.73
CA LEU A 34 7.06 6.31 -3.71
C LEU A 34 7.14 5.71 -5.12
N ILE A 35 6.47 6.32 -6.10
CA ILE A 35 6.51 5.91 -7.50
C ILE A 35 6.72 7.14 -8.40
N PRO A 36 7.33 6.98 -9.59
CA PRO A 36 7.50 8.07 -10.54
C PRO A 36 6.17 8.43 -11.23
N MET A 37 6.08 9.66 -11.73
CA MET A 37 4.92 10.16 -12.51
C MET A 37 4.65 9.31 -13.76
N GLU A 38 5.69 8.74 -14.35
CA GLU A 38 5.57 7.84 -15.49
C GLU A 38 4.65 6.64 -15.19
N THR A 39 4.75 6.07 -13.98
CA THR A 39 3.85 5.00 -13.54
C THR A 39 2.41 5.47 -13.49
N VAL A 40 2.16 6.70 -12.99
CA VAL A 40 0.80 7.27 -12.94
C VAL A 40 0.21 7.38 -14.33
N ASN A 41 0.97 7.97 -15.26
CA ASN A 41 0.54 8.15 -16.64
C ASN A 41 0.22 6.80 -17.29
N HIS A 42 1.10 5.80 -17.13
CA HIS A 42 0.89 4.47 -17.69
C HIS A 42 -0.38 3.81 -17.15
N ILE A 43 -0.63 3.87 -15.84
CA ILE A 43 -1.84 3.30 -15.24
C ILE A 43 -3.11 3.98 -15.78
N GLN A 44 -3.06 5.30 -16.01
CA GLN A 44 -4.19 6.08 -16.53
C GLN A 44 -4.46 5.84 -18.02
N THR A 45 -3.43 5.69 -18.85
CA THR A 45 -3.59 5.67 -20.31
C THR A 45 -3.49 4.28 -20.94
N ALA A 46 -2.92 3.29 -20.26
CA ALA A 46 -2.75 1.96 -20.83
C ALA A 46 -4.11 1.29 -21.09
N ALA A 47 -4.25 0.68 -22.28
CA ALA A 47 -5.43 -0.06 -22.71
C ALA A 47 -5.53 -1.49 -22.13
N SER A 48 -4.76 -1.80 -21.08
CA SER A 48 -4.77 -3.10 -20.41
C SER A 48 -5.80 -3.16 -19.28
N SER A 49 -6.13 -4.37 -18.83
CA SER A 49 -7.02 -4.57 -17.67
C SER A 49 -6.39 -4.09 -16.36
N ASP A 50 -7.23 -3.74 -15.38
CA ASP A 50 -6.78 -3.25 -14.08
C ASP A 50 -5.94 -4.29 -13.31
N VAL A 51 -6.18 -5.59 -13.53
CA VAL A 51 -5.34 -6.65 -12.93
C VAL A 51 -3.91 -6.63 -13.49
N VAL A 52 -3.76 -6.44 -14.81
CA VAL A 52 -2.43 -6.32 -15.45
C VAL A 52 -1.72 -5.06 -14.97
N LYS A 53 -2.45 -3.94 -14.90
CA LYS A 53 -1.94 -2.67 -14.38
C LYS A 53 -1.52 -2.77 -12.92
N SER A 54 -2.29 -3.48 -12.09
CA SER A 54 -1.95 -3.72 -10.68
C SER A 54 -0.68 -4.55 -10.53
N GLY A 55 -0.50 -5.57 -11.38
CA GLY A 55 0.75 -6.32 -11.46
C GLY A 55 1.94 -5.42 -11.82
N GLN A 56 1.78 -4.53 -12.80
CA GLN A 56 2.82 -3.58 -13.19
C GLN A 56 3.16 -2.59 -12.08
N LEU A 57 2.14 -2.04 -11.40
CA LEU A 57 2.33 -1.17 -10.23
C LEU A 57 3.13 -1.89 -9.13
N MET A 58 2.79 -3.15 -8.85
CA MET A 58 3.51 -3.95 -7.86
C MET A 58 4.97 -4.20 -8.27
N SER A 59 5.24 -4.44 -9.55
CA SER A 59 6.60 -4.58 -10.07
C SER A 59 7.41 -3.27 -9.98
N VAL A 60 6.76 -2.11 -10.10
CA VAL A 60 7.42 -0.81 -9.82
C VAL A 60 7.72 -0.69 -8.33
N ILE A 61 6.76 -0.98 -7.46
CA ILE A 61 6.94 -0.93 -6.01
C ILE A 61 8.10 -1.81 -5.55
N GLN A 62 8.19 -3.04 -6.07
CA GLN A 62 9.29 -3.97 -5.78
C GLN A 62 10.65 -3.37 -6.18
N ARG A 63 10.79 -2.84 -7.39
CA ARG A 63 12.05 -2.24 -7.86
C ARG A 63 12.44 -1.00 -7.06
N GLN A 64 11.47 -0.17 -6.68
CA GLN A 64 11.69 1.02 -5.85
C GLN A 64 12.11 0.62 -4.42
N LEU A 65 11.52 -0.44 -3.87
CA LEU A 65 11.92 -1.01 -2.58
C LEU A 65 13.38 -1.51 -2.62
N GLU A 66 13.75 -2.28 -3.65
CA GLU A 66 15.10 -2.80 -3.84
C GLU A 66 16.15 -1.69 -4.02
N SER A 67 15.76 -0.58 -4.64
CA SER A 67 16.63 0.58 -4.87
C SER A 67 16.65 1.57 -3.69
N SER A 68 15.79 1.36 -2.68
CA SER A 68 15.65 2.28 -1.55
C SER A 68 16.84 2.18 -0.61
N LEU A 69 17.36 3.35 -0.19
CA LEU A 69 18.37 3.43 0.88
C LEU A 69 17.82 2.92 2.23
N ASN A 70 16.50 3.00 2.43
CA ASN A 70 15.83 2.49 3.62
C ASN A 70 14.57 1.70 3.21
N PRO A 71 14.70 0.39 2.95
CA PRO A 71 13.60 -0.46 2.50
C PRO A 71 12.45 -0.58 3.51
N GLU A 72 12.76 -0.62 4.82
CA GLU A 72 11.74 -0.68 5.87
C GLU A 72 10.87 0.58 5.88
N GLN A 73 11.49 1.76 5.80
CA GLN A 73 10.76 3.02 5.77
C GLN A 73 9.94 3.17 4.47
N TYR A 74 10.48 2.72 3.34
CA TYR A 74 9.75 2.71 2.07
C TYR A 74 8.47 1.87 2.18
N LEU A 75 8.60 0.63 2.67
CA LEU A 75 7.46 -0.28 2.82
C LEU A 75 6.45 0.24 3.84
N THR A 76 6.92 0.85 4.94
CA THR A 76 6.05 1.50 5.93
C THR A 76 5.22 2.63 5.31
N LYS A 77 5.85 3.51 4.50
CA LYS A 77 5.14 4.60 3.80
C LYS A 77 4.14 4.06 2.78
N MET A 78 4.46 2.96 2.09
CA MET A 78 3.51 2.28 1.20
C MET A 78 2.29 1.79 1.98
N CYS A 79 2.49 1.12 3.13
CA CYS A 79 1.39 0.63 3.95
C CYS A 79 0.51 1.77 4.48
N GLN A 80 1.09 2.92 4.84
CA GLN A 80 0.31 4.12 5.20
C GLN A 80 -0.62 4.58 4.06
N VAL A 81 -0.13 4.62 2.82
CA VAL A 81 -0.95 4.96 1.65
C VAL A 81 -2.11 3.98 1.51
N MET A 82 -1.85 2.68 1.69
CA MET A 82 -2.84 1.61 1.57
C MET A 82 -3.94 1.70 2.64
N VAL A 83 -3.57 1.91 3.91
CA VAL A 83 -4.53 2.08 5.02
C VAL A 83 -5.47 3.27 4.77
N ASN A 84 -4.95 4.36 4.20
CA ASN A 84 -5.72 5.58 3.94
C ASN A 84 -6.77 5.45 2.83
N GLN A 85 -6.81 4.33 2.10
CA GLN A 85 -7.80 4.10 1.05
C GLN A 85 -9.17 3.66 1.56
N GLN A 86 -9.31 3.37 2.86
CA GLN A 86 -10.54 2.89 3.51
C GLN A 86 -11.11 1.60 2.86
N HIS A 87 -10.26 0.79 2.24
CA HIS A 87 -10.64 -0.49 1.65
C HIS A 87 -10.24 -1.63 2.59
N CYS A 88 -11.24 -2.28 3.23
CA CYS A 88 -11.04 -3.22 4.34
C CYS A 88 -9.95 -4.28 4.08
N THR A 89 -10.01 -4.97 2.93
CA THR A 89 -9.02 -5.99 2.57
C THR A 89 -7.62 -5.41 2.41
N LEU A 90 -7.50 -4.24 1.79
CA LEU A 90 -6.21 -3.59 1.56
C LEU A 90 -5.62 -3.08 2.87
N THR A 91 -6.44 -2.46 3.73
CA THR A 91 -6.06 -2.03 5.08
C THR A 91 -5.56 -3.22 5.90
N ARG A 92 -6.27 -4.35 5.90
CA ARG A 92 -5.86 -5.56 6.62
C ARG A 92 -4.49 -6.07 6.17
N ILE A 93 -4.25 -6.12 4.86
CA ILE A 93 -2.96 -6.56 4.31
C ILE A 93 -1.86 -5.58 4.70
N ALA A 94 -2.09 -4.27 4.56
CA ALA A 94 -1.13 -3.23 4.91
C ALA A 94 -0.76 -3.25 6.40
N THR A 95 -1.74 -3.43 7.29
CA THR A 95 -1.49 -3.60 8.73
C THR A 95 -0.69 -4.87 9.02
N SER A 96 -0.98 -5.97 8.32
CA SER A 96 -0.21 -7.22 8.48
C SER A 96 1.24 -7.08 8.04
N ILE A 97 1.51 -6.38 6.94
CA ILE A 97 2.86 -6.08 6.46
C ILE A 97 3.61 -5.19 7.45
N ALA A 98 2.96 -4.13 7.94
CA ALA A 98 3.56 -3.25 8.94
C ALA A 98 3.91 -4.01 10.22
N HIS A 99 3.03 -4.89 10.70
CA HIS A 99 3.31 -5.76 11.84
C HIS A 99 4.50 -6.69 11.59
N GLN A 100 4.64 -7.25 10.40
CA GLN A 100 5.81 -8.08 10.02
C GLN A 100 7.12 -7.26 10.01
N LEU A 101 7.05 -5.95 9.78
CA LEU A 101 8.17 -5.01 9.91
C LEU A 101 8.43 -4.54 11.36
N GLY A 102 7.66 -5.01 12.33
CA GLY A 102 7.70 -4.51 13.71
C GLY A 102 7.13 -3.09 13.86
N GLN A 103 6.38 -2.60 12.87
CA GLN A 103 5.76 -1.28 12.87
C GLN A 103 4.28 -1.38 13.24
N SER A 104 3.79 -0.39 13.99
CA SER A 104 2.35 -0.21 14.22
C SER A 104 1.87 0.97 13.38
N LEU A 105 0.87 0.73 12.53
CA LEU A 105 0.19 1.81 11.82
C LEU A 105 -0.98 2.32 12.66
N PRO A 106 -1.22 3.64 12.70
CA PRO A 106 -2.42 4.15 13.32
C PRO A 106 -3.62 3.59 12.55
N ASN A 107 -4.37 2.69 13.18
CA ASN A 107 -5.65 2.25 12.63
C ASN A 107 -6.49 3.52 12.48
N SER A 108 -6.93 3.84 11.27
CA SER A 108 -7.86 4.95 11.01
C SER A 108 -9.28 4.71 11.60
N VAL A 109 -9.40 3.78 12.56
CA VAL A 109 -10.57 3.48 13.36
C VAL A 109 -10.25 3.82 14.83
N THR A 110 -9.66 4.99 15.07
CA THR A 110 -9.64 5.61 16.41
C THR A 110 -10.49 6.86 16.36
N SER A 111 -11.80 6.65 16.28
CA SER A 111 -12.80 7.69 16.53
C SER A 111 -14.11 7.03 16.93
N ILE A 112 -14.12 6.38 18.09
CA ILE A 112 -15.17 6.61 19.08
C ILE A 112 -14.47 6.51 20.44
N SER A 113 -14.06 7.65 20.99
CA SER A 113 -13.90 7.75 22.43
C SER A 113 -15.26 7.38 23.00
N LEU A 114 -15.37 6.19 23.60
CA LEU A 114 -16.49 5.85 24.45
C LEU A 114 -16.54 6.93 25.53
N ILE A 115 -17.48 7.86 25.37
CA ILE A 115 -17.89 8.77 26.43
C ILE A 115 -18.31 7.85 27.57
N PRO A 116 -17.75 7.98 28.79
CA PRO A 116 -18.33 7.29 29.92
C PRO A 116 -19.72 7.90 30.13
N ASP A 117 -20.77 7.11 29.95
CA ASP A 117 -22.10 7.44 30.47
C ASP A 117 -21.98 7.47 31.99
N ASP A 118 -21.91 8.68 32.53
CA ASP A 118 -22.03 8.98 33.95
C ASP A 118 -23.02 10.15 34.06
N VAL A 119 -24.30 9.84 34.27
CA VAL A 119 -25.24 10.40 35.28
C VAL A 119 -26.45 9.46 35.43
#